data_AF-A0AAV2SPR3-F1
#
_entry.id   AF-A0AAV2SPR3-F1
#
_cell.length_a   1.000
_cell.length_b   1.000
_cell.length_c   1.000
_cell.angle_alpha   90.00
_cell.angle_beta   90.00
_cell.angle_gamma   90.00
#
_symmetry.space_group_name_H-M   'P 1'
#
loop_
_entity.id
_entity.type
_entity.pdbx_description
1 polymer ?
#
loop_
_entity_poly.entity_id
_entity_poly.type
_entity_poly.pdbx_seq_one_letter_code
_entity_poly.pdbx_strand_id
1 'polypeptide(L)'
;RHKNWKLVVGNAGRFDGWVPPHDVTAGALLGEEKKKCCSSWETRNGQNHFMLFNLKDDPLETTDLSDHFPQVVSTLKSRLRTYAMESINPQIPRDDPQGHPALHGGFYSPGWCNPVV
;
A
#
# COMPACT_ATOMS: atom_id res chain seq x y z
N ARG A 1 8.55 -4.17 6.71
CA ARG A 1 9.35 -5.35 6.32
C ARG A 1 10.53 -5.51 7.27
N HIS A 2 10.92 -6.73 7.61
CA HIS A 2 12.18 -7.02 8.31
C HIS A 2 12.78 -8.30 7.74
N LYS A 3 13.98 -8.21 7.16
CA LYS A 3 14.60 -9.29 6.38
C LYS A 3 13.63 -9.81 5.30
N ASN A 4 13.31 -11.10 5.34
CA ASN A 4 12.43 -11.77 4.39
C ASN A 4 10.94 -11.55 4.72
N TRP A 5 10.60 -11.11 5.93
CA TRP A 5 9.21 -11.02 6.38
C TRP A 5 8.59 -9.66 6.08
N LYS A 6 7.39 -9.67 5.52
CA LYS A 6 6.54 -8.50 5.33
C LYS A 6 5.22 -8.71 6.07
N LEU A 7 4.94 -7.83 7.03
CA LEU A 7 3.62 -7.72 7.66
C LEU A 7 2.89 -6.55 7.01
N VAL A 8 1.65 -6.76 6.60
CA VAL A 8 0.70 -5.73 6.16
C VAL A 8 -0.43 -5.68 7.18
N VAL A 9 -0.81 -4.47 7.62
CA VAL A 9 -1.86 -4.24 8.62
C VAL A 9 -2.87 -3.25 8.04
N GLY A 10 -4.16 -3.48 8.27
CA GLY A 10 -5.24 -2.66 7.75
C GLY A 10 -5.56 -2.97 6.29
N ASN A 11 -6.12 -1.97 5.60
CA ASN A 11 -6.47 -2.07 4.19
C ASN A 11 -5.24 -1.77 3.32
N ALA A 12 -4.79 -2.76 2.54
CA ALA A 12 -3.63 -2.64 1.66
C ALA A 12 -3.95 -2.00 0.30
N GLY A 13 -5.20 -1.63 0.08
CA GLY A 13 -5.75 -1.26 -1.21
C GLY A 13 -6.74 -2.32 -1.71
N ARG A 14 -7.52 -1.95 -2.73
CA ARG A 14 -8.39 -2.90 -3.43
C ARG A 14 -7.51 -3.91 -4.16
N PHE A 15 -7.67 -5.19 -3.85
CA PHE A 15 -7.06 -6.25 -4.65
C PHE A 15 -7.91 -6.48 -5.91
N ASP A 16 -7.36 -6.16 -7.07
CA ASP A 16 -7.97 -6.41 -8.39
C ASP A 16 -7.17 -7.44 -9.21
N GLY A 17 -6.25 -8.15 -8.55
CA GLY A 17 -5.39 -9.17 -9.15
C GLY A 17 -3.99 -8.65 -9.46
N TRP A 18 -3.18 -9.53 -10.05
CA TRP A 18 -1.88 -9.15 -10.60
C TRP A 18 -2.09 -8.49 -11.97
N VAL A 19 -1.61 -7.25 -12.14
CA VAL A 19 -1.62 -6.55 -13.43
C VAL A 19 -0.50 -7.13 -14.31
N PRO A 20 -0.83 -7.85 -15.41
CA PRO A 20 0.18 -8.42 -16.29
C PRO A 20 0.77 -7.33 -17.22
N PRO A 21 1.93 -7.59 -17.86
CA PRO A 21 2.43 -6.75 -18.95
C PRO A 21 1.39 -6.63 -20.08
N HIS A 22 1.38 -5.50 -20.79
CA HIS A 22 0.40 -5.23 -21.86
C HIS A 22 0.40 -6.27 -22.99
N ASP A 23 1.56 -6.84 -23.31
CA ASP A 23 1.71 -7.88 -24.35
C ASP A 23 1.26 -9.28 -23.89
N VAL A 24 1.00 -9.44 -22.59
CA VAL A 24 0.47 -10.68 -22.03
C VAL A 24 -1.05 -10.61 -22.11
N THR A 25 -1.62 -11.37 -23.05
CA THR A 25 -3.07 -11.58 -23.09
C THR A 25 -3.53 -12.06 -21.72
N ALA A 26 -4.46 -11.33 -21.09
CA ALA A 26 -4.94 -11.62 -19.74
C ALA A 26 -5.45 -13.07 -19.59
N GLY A 27 -5.88 -13.73 -20.68
CA GLY A 27 -6.28 -15.15 -20.68
C GLY A 27 -5.16 -16.17 -20.91
N ALA A 28 -3.97 -15.76 -21.37
CA ALA A 28 -2.90 -16.69 -21.78
C ALA A 28 -1.90 -17.01 -20.65
N LEU A 29 -1.73 -16.14 -19.65
CA LEU A 29 -0.84 -16.37 -18.49
C LEU A 29 -1.55 -16.33 -17.13
N LEU A 30 -2.85 -15.97 -17.09
CA LEU A 30 -3.64 -16.03 -15.86
C LEU A 30 -4.42 -17.35 -15.87
N GLY A 31 -3.73 -18.45 -15.60
CA GLY A 31 -4.42 -19.60 -15.01
C GLY A 31 -5.23 -19.12 -13.81
N GLU A 32 -6.44 -19.67 -13.63
CA GLU A 32 -7.36 -19.33 -12.53
C GLU A 32 -6.68 -19.29 -11.15
N GLU A 33 -5.54 -19.97 -11.00
CA GLU A 33 -4.74 -20.06 -9.78
C GLU A 33 -4.18 -18.72 -9.27
N LYS A 34 -3.91 -17.71 -10.12
CA LYS A 34 -3.35 -16.42 -9.64
C LYS A 34 -4.39 -15.45 -9.04
N LYS A 35 -5.68 -15.78 -9.12
CA LYS A 35 -6.73 -15.10 -8.34
C LYS A 35 -6.76 -15.52 -6.86
N LYS A 36 -5.97 -16.54 -6.50
CA LYS A 36 -5.89 -17.07 -5.13
C LYS A 36 -4.94 -16.28 -4.23
N CYS A 37 -4.28 -15.25 -4.75
CA CYS A 37 -3.50 -14.35 -3.92
C CYS A 37 -4.46 -13.66 -2.94
N CYS A 38 -4.44 -14.19 -1.72
CA CYS A 38 -5.13 -13.70 -0.55
C CYS A 38 -6.61 -13.34 -0.75
N SER A 39 -7.42 -14.36 -1.09
CA SER A 39 -8.88 -14.35 -0.89
C SER A 39 -9.28 -14.02 0.57
N SER A 40 -8.32 -13.95 1.49
CA SER A 40 -8.48 -13.44 2.84
C SER A 40 -8.73 -11.93 2.90
N TRP A 41 -8.25 -11.11 1.93
CA TRP A 41 -8.51 -9.66 1.90
C TRP A 41 -10.01 -9.36 1.84
N GLU A 42 -10.76 -10.16 1.08
CA GLU A 42 -12.22 -10.02 0.95
C GLU A 42 -12.99 -10.62 2.13
N THR A 43 -12.45 -11.64 2.81
CA THR A 43 -13.18 -12.38 3.87
C THR A 43 -12.93 -11.87 5.29
N ARG A 44 -11.83 -11.15 5.55
CA ARG A 44 -11.52 -10.59 6.88
C ARG A 44 -11.98 -9.13 6.98
N ASN A 45 -13.26 -8.93 7.27
CA ASN A 45 -13.85 -7.62 7.50
C ASN A 45 -13.31 -7.02 8.83
N GLY A 46 -12.76 -5.80 8.82
CA GLY A 46 -12.56 -4.99 10.03
C GLY A 46 -11.12 -4.60 10.41
N GLN A 47 -11.05 -3.65 11.36
CA GLN A 47 -9.88 -2.96 11.94
C GLN A 47 -8.71 -3.85 12.40
N ASN A 48 -8.88 -5.18 12.42
CA ASN A 48 -7.88 -6.16 12.81
C ASN A 48 -7.35 -7.01 11.65
N HIS A 49 -7.50 -6.52 10.41
CA HIS A 49 -6.95 -7.18 9.24
C HIS A 49 -5.43 -7.11 9.20
N PHE A 50 -4.75 -8.25 9.08
CA PHE A 50 -3.31 -8.31 8.84
C PHE A 50 -2.92 -9.59 8.11
N MET A 51 -1.78 -9.53 7.41
CA MET A 51 -1.19 -10.64 6.68
C MET A 51 0.32 -10.65 6.80
N LEU A 52 0.89 -11.84 6.77
CA LEU A 52 2.33 -12.05 6.86
C LEU A 52 2.83 -12.85 5.64
N PHE A 53 3.85 -12.32 4.97
CA PHE A 53 4.47 -12.96 3.82
C PHE A 53 5.96 -13.17 4.05
N ASN A 54 6.50 -14.24 3.48
CA ASN A 54 7.93 -14.50 3.39
C ASN A 54 8.42 -14.22 1.96
N LEU A 55 8.94 -13.03 1.72
CA LEU A 55 9.35 -12.54 0.40
C LEU A 55 10.55 -13.28 -0.21
N LYS A 56 11.26 -14.10 0.57
CA LYS A 56 12.33 -14.95 0.02
C LYS A 56 11.72 -16.12 -0.77
N ASP A 57 10.67 -16.72 -0.21
CA ASP A 57 10.06 -17.94 -0.74
C ASP A 57 8.76 -17.65 -1.51
N ASP A 58 8.11 -16.52 -1.21
CA ASP A 58 6.86 -16.02 -1.83
C ASP A 58 6.99 -14.51 -2.17
N PRO A 59 7.75 -14.15 -3.22
CA PRO A 59 7.92 -12.77 -3.64
C PRO A 59 6.65 -12.14 -4.25
N LEU A 60 5.68 -12.97 -4.65
CA LEU A 60 4.40 -12.56 -5.21
C LEU A 60 3.29 -12.49 -4.15
N GLU A 61 3.64 -12.60 -2.86
CA GLU A 61 2.73 -12.36 -1.74
C GLU A 61 1.41 -13.14 -1.85
N THR A 62 1.49 -14.36 -2.41
CA THR A 62 0.34 -15.18 -2.76
C THR A 62 -0.24 -15.94 -1.57
N THR A 63 0.56 -16.15 -0.52
CA THR A 63 0.22 -17.04 0.60
C THR A 63 0.36 -16.31 1.94
N ASP A 64 -0.76 -16.13 2.65
CA ASP A 64 -0.73 -15.63 4.02
C ASP A 64 -0.20 -16.67 5.01
N LEU A 65 0.85 -16.29 5.73
CA LEU A 65 1.51 -17.09 6.76
C LEU A 65 1.21 -16.58 8.18
N SER A 66 0.27 -15.65 8.33
CA SER A 66 0.00 -14.98 9.61
C SER A 66 -0.43 -15.94 10.73
N ASP A 67 -1.26 -16.92 10.42
CA ASP A 67 -1.73 -17.94 11.36
C ASP A 67 -0.64 -18.98 11.70
N HIS A 68 0.36 -19.15 10.82
CA HIS A 68 1.44 -20.14 10.98
C HIS A 68 2.63 -19.59 11.79
N PHE A 69 2.84 -18.27 11.80
CA PHE A 69 3.98 -17.63 12.48
C PHE A 69 3.55 -16.46 13.38
N PRO A 70 2.69 -16.68 14.40
CA PRO A 70 2.15 -15.63 15.27
C PRO A 70 3.24 -14.84 16.03
N GLN A 71 4.36 -15.47 16.35
CA GLN A 71 5.54 -14.83 16.96
C GLN A 71 6.15 -13.78 16.03
N VAL A 72 6.25 -14.06 14.73
CA VAL A 72 6.78 -13.12 13.73
C VAL A 72 5.82 -11.95 13.57
N VAL A 73 4.51 -12.22 13.51
CA VAL A 73 3.46 -11.19 13.51
C VAL A 73 3.62 -10.28 14.72
N SER A 74 3.75 -10.84 15.92
CA SER A 74 3.91 -10.08 17.17
C SER A 74 5.16 -9.19 17.13
N THR A 75 6.32 -9.72 16.74
CA THR A 75 7.55 -8.94 16.60
C THR A 75 7.39 -7.78 15.63
N LEU A 76 6.79 -8.02 14.46
CA LEU A 76 6.60 -6.98 13.44
C LEU A 76 5.56 -5.94 13.86
N LYS A 77 4.48 -6.33 14.55
CA LYS A 77 3.50 -5.39 15.12
C LYS A 77 4.13 -4.51 16.19
N SER A 78 4.96 -5.07 17.07
CA SER A 78 5.69 -4.28 18.08
C SER A 78 6.61 -3.24 17.44
N ARG A 79 7.35 -3.64 16.38
CA ARG A 79 8.16 -2.68 15.61
C ARG A 79 7.32 -1.58 14.96
N LEU A 80 6.15 -1.92 14.41
CA LEU A 80 5.24 -0.94 13.83
C LEU A 80 4.75 0.07 14.89
N ARG A 81 4.46 -0.39 16.11
CA ARG A 81 4.10 0.49 17.24
C ARG A 81 5.24 1.42 17.62
N THR A 82 6.49 0.94 17.67
CA THR A 82 7.67 1.79 17.90
C THR A 82 7.75 2.91 16.87
N TYR A 83 7.64 2.57 15.57
CA TYR A 83 7.63 3.60 14.53
C TYR A 83 6.46 4.57 14.68
N ALA A 84 5.27 4.09 15.02
CA ALA A 84 4.11 4.96 15.23
C ALA A 84 4.30 5.95 16.40
N MET A 85 4.93 5.52 17.50
CA MET A 85 5.24 6.40 18.64
C MET A 85 6.27 7.49 18.30
N GLU A 86 7.19 7.19 17.39
CA GLU A 86 8.23 8.13 16.94
C GLU A 86 7.79 8.97 15.72
N SER A 87 6.61 8.69 15.15
CA SER A 87 6.11 9.35 13.95
C SER A 87 5.47 10.70 14.28
N ILE A 88 5.65 11.65 13.37
CA ILE A 88 4.89 12.90 13.35
C ILE A 88 3.58 12.72 12.58
N ASN A 89 2.54 13.44 12.99
CA ASN A 89 1.27 13.41 12.29
C ASN A 89 1.42 13.99 10.87
N PRO A 90 0.84 13.33 9.83
CA PRO A 90 0.84 13.85 8.47
C PRO A 90 0.25 15.26 8.41
N GLN A 91 0.92 16.16 7.69
CA GLN A 91 0.39 17.47 7.38
C GLN A 91 -0.43 17.35 6.10
N ILE A 92 -1.76 17.40 6.25
CA ILE A 92 -2.70 17.36 5.12
C ILE A 92 -3.48 18.69 5.14
N PRO A 93 -2.85 19.80 4.70
CA PRO A 93 -3.54 21.08 4.62
C PRO A 93 -4.67 20.99 3.60
N ARG A 94 -5.66 21.89 3.74
CA ARG A 94 -6.67 22.07 2.70
C ARG A 94 -6.02 22.74 1.49
N ASP A 95 -6.55 22.44 0.31
CA ASP A 95 -6.14 23.13 -0.92
C ASP A 95 -6.31 24.65 -0.74
N ASP A 96 -5.28 25.40 -1.13
CA ASP A 96 -5.33 26.87 -1.16
C ASP A 96 -5.91 27.34 -2.50
N PRO A 97 -7.08 28.00 -2.51
CA PRO A 97 -7.66 28.53 -3.74
C PRO A 97 -6.75 29.52 -4.48
N GLN A 98 -5.81 30.17 -3.80
CA GLN A 98 -4.86 31.09 -4.43
C GLN A 98 -3.87 30.38 -5.35
N GLY A 99 -3.64 29.08 -5.17
CA GLY A 99 -2.82 28.27 -6.08
C GLY A 99 -3.49 27.95 -7.42
N HIS A 100 -4.76 28.36 -7.63
CA HIS A 100 -5.50 28.00 -8.83
C HIS A 100 -4.87 28.63 -10.09
N PRO A 101 -4.48 27.84 -11.12
CA PRO A 101 -3.76 28.35 -12.29
C PRO A 101 -4.45 29.48 -13.06
N ALA A 102 -5.79 29.53 -13.03
CA ALA A 102 -6.54 30.64 -13.63
C ALA A 102 -6.21 32.02 -13.02
N LEU A 103 -5.69 32.07 -11.79
CA LEU A 103 -5.22 33.29 -11.14
C LEU A 103 -3.78 33.68 -11.56
N HIS A 104 -3.11 32.82 -12.33
CA HIS A 104 -1.68 32.91 -12.67
C HIS A 104 -1.43 32.71 -14.17
N GLY A 105 -2.33 33.22 -15.03
CA GLY A 105 -2.18 33.14 -16.48
C GLY A 105 -2.22 31.70 -17.05
N GLY A 106 -2.80 30.75 -16.31
CA GLY A 106 -2.90 29.34 -16.71
C GLY A 106 -1.74 28.47 -16.26
N PHE A 107 -0.76 29.02 -15.53
CA PHE A 107 0.40 28.28 -15.04
C PHE A 107 0.23 27.86 -13.58
N TYR A 108 0.82 26.73 -13.21
CA TYR A 108 1.03 26.42 -11.80
C TYR A 108 1.99 27.45 -11.22
N SER A 109 1.57 28.11 -10.16
CA SER A 109 2.37 29.10 -9.46
C SER A 109 2.31 28.82 -7.96
N PRO A 110 3.31 29.31 -7.20
CA PRO A 110 3.26 29.24 -5.75
C PRO A 110 2.05 30.00 -5.17
N GLY A 111 1.48 30.99 -5.87
CA GLY A 111 0.36 31.78 -5.34
C GLY A 111 0.75 32.85 -4.31
N TRP A 112 1.96 32.78 -3.73
CA TRP A 112 2.46 33.73 -2.72
C TRP A 112 3.69 34.55 -3.14
N CYS A 113 4.32 34.27 -4.29
CA CYS A 113 5.37 35.13 -4.83
C CYS A 113 5.12 35.43 -6.30
N ASN A 114 5.43 36.65 -6.71
CA ASN A 114 5.31 37.07 -8.09
C ASN A 114 6.41 36.37 -8.92
N PRO A 115 6.08 35.86 -10.12
CA PRO A 115 7.11 35.41 -11.04
C PRO A 115 8.06 36.58 -11.31
N VAL A 116 9.37 36.33 -11.18
CA VAL A 116 10.37 37.30 -11.61
C VAL A 116 10.35 37.26 -13.13
N VAL A 117 9.70 38.26 -13.72
CA VAL A 117 9.63 38.46 -15.17
C VAL A 117 10.81 39.30 -15.63
#